data_AF-A0A914FWM5-F1
#
_entry.id   AF-A0A914FWM5-F1
#
_cell.length_a   1.000
_cell.length_b   1.000
_cell.length_c   1.000
_cell.angle_alpha   90.00
_cell.angle_beta   90.00
_cell.angle_gamma   90.00
#
_symmetry.space_group_name_H-M   'P 1'
#
loop_
_entity.id
_entity.type
_entity.pdbx_description
1 polymer ?
#
loop_
_entity_poly.entity_id
_entity_poly.type
_entity_poly.pdbx_seq_one_letter_code
_entity_poly.pdbx_strand_id
1 'polypeptide(L)'
;MAGRSTVFEAMFNSTWKENEENKVIIGRFSYTIVFKAITFCYDYLLVIESEEEAMYLLEFGEYYNIPDLKCEAESYLIEQISVINVCELSNAAANSNAKNLRLCCFNFLIKCLKESTAVEGIETVDVEFRLELLNKAFCVVQNF
;
A
#
# COMPACT_ATOMS: atom_id res chain seq x y z
N MET A 1 -0.35 19.90 8.62
CA MET A 1 0.41 19.31 7.49
C MET A 1 1.92 19.26 7.73
N ALA A 2 2.64 20.37 7.96
CA ALA A 2 4.11 20.31 8.20
C ALA A 2 4.51 19.42 9.41
N GLY A 3 3.78 19.46 10.52
CA GLY A 3 4.06 18.59 11.67
C GLY A 3 3.70 17.10 11.51
N ARG A 4 3.16 16.68 10.35
CA ARG A 4 2.70 15.29 10.10
C ARG A 4 3.29 14.65 8.84
N SER A 5 4.12 15.38 8.11
CA SER A 5 4.85 14.89 6.94
C SER A 5 6.15 15.64 6.86
N THR A 6 7.26 14.91 7.01
CA THR A 6 8.61 15.46 6.87
C THR A 6 8.86 15.99 5.46
N VAL A 7 8.13 15.46 4.46
CA VAL A 7 8.20 15.92 3.07
C VAL A 7 7.50 17.26 2.91
N PHE A 8 6.28 17.43 3.43
CA PHE A 8 5.62 18.74 3.42
C PHE A 8 6.37 19.76 4.26
N GLU A 9 6.93 19.36 5.41
CA GLU A 9 7.80 20.22 6.20
C GLU A 9 9.01 20.70 5.40
N ALA A 10 9.73 19.79 4.72
CA ALA A 10 10.84 20.15 3.86
C ALA A 10 10.40 21.02 2.66
N MET A 11 9.23 20.75 2.09
CA MET A 11 8.68 21.50 0.96
C MET A 11 8.31 22.94 1.35
N PHE A 12 7.77 23.15 2.56
CA PHE A 12 7.42 24.49 3.06
C PHE A 12 8.60 25.25 3.70
N ASN A 13 9.59 24.55 4.26
CA ASN A 13 10.74 25.16 4.93
C ASN A 13 12.01 25.25 4.05
N SER A 14 11.98 24.75 2.82
CA SER A 14 13.12 24.85 1.89
C SER A 14 13.15 26.18 1.14
N THR A 15 14.36 26.63 0.78
CA THR A 15 14.63 27.78 -0.09
C THR A 15 14.48 27.39 -1.58
N TRP A 16 13.38 26.72 -1.94
CA TRP A 16 13.09 26.28 -3.30
C TRP A 16 11.87 27.04 -3.85
N LYS A 17 11.71 27.09 -5.18
CA LYS A 17 10.72 27.94 -5.90
C LYS A 17 9.28 27.84 -5.38
N GLU A 18 8.89 26.71 -4.78
CA GLU A 18 7.55 26.51 -4.23
C GLU A 18 7.22 27.45 -3.05
N ASN A 19 8.23 27.93 -2.33
CA ASN A 19 8.08 28.91 -1.25
C ASN A 19 7.89 30.35 -1.77
N GLU A 20 8.44 30.68 -2.95
CA GLU A 20 8.27 32.00 -3.57
C GLU A 20 6.90 32.15 -4.26
N GLU A 21 6.29 31.05 -4.74
CA GLU A 21 5.00 31.08 -5.44
C GLU A 21 3.77 30.69 -4.58
N ASN A 22 3.95 30.26 -3.32
CA ASN A 22 2.88 29.72 -2.45
C ASN A 22 2.04 28.63 -3.15
N LYS A 23 2.66 27.85 -4.05
CA LYS A 23 1.99 26.82 -4.85
C LYS A 23 2.84 25.56 -4.91
N VAL A 24 2.21 24.43 -4.62
CA VAL A 24 2.78 23.10 -4.80
C VAL A 24 1.97 22.40 -5.88
N ILE A 25 2.63 21.98 -6.97
CA ILE A 25 1.99 21.24 -8.06
C ILE A 25 2.21 19.75 -7.82
N ILE A 26 1.15 19.02 -7.46
CA ILE A 26 1.17 17.56 -7.34
C ILE A 26 0.59 16.98 -8.63
N GLY A 27 1.46 16.54 -9.54
CA GLY A 27 1.05 15.97 -10.84
C GLY A 27 0.87 14.45 -10.86
N ARG A 28 1.36 13.74 -9.84
CA ARG A 28 1.38 12.27 -9.80
C ARG A 28 0.07 11.64 -9.30
N PHE A 29 -0.72 12.38 -8.54
CA PHE A 29 -1.93 11.89 -7.89
C PHE A 29 -3.14 12.71 -8.33
N SER A 30 -4.30 12.07 -8.38
CA SER A 30 -5.55 12.77 -8.70
C SER A 30 -5.91 13.74 -7.58
N TYR A 31 -6.66 14.79 -7.92
CA TYR A 31 -7.16 15.76 -6.95
C TYR A 31 -7.87 15.09 -5.77
N THR A 32 -8.66 14.04 -6.03
CA THR A 32 -9.42 13.33 -5.00
C THR A 32 -8.51 12.67 -3.96
N ILE A 33 -7.45 11.98 -4.40
CA ILE A 33 -6.49 11.33 -3.49
C ILE A 33 -5.74 12.36 -2.66
N VAL A 34 -5.27 13.45 -3.30
CA VAL A 34 -4.57 14.53 -2.61
C VAL A 34 -5.50 15.19 -1.59
N PHE A 35 -6.73 15.51 -1.99
CA PHE A 35 -7.72 16.13 -1.11
C PHE A 35 -8.01 15.25 0.11
N LYS A 36 -8.27 13.94 -0.08
CA LYS A 36 -8.53 13.01 1.02
C LYS A 36 -7.32 12.85 1.95
N ALA A 37 -6.11 12.74 1.41
CA ALA A 37 -4.89 12.68 2.22
C ALA A 37 -4.68 13.96 3.05
N ILE A 38 -4.97 15.13 2.47
CA ILE A 38 -4.92 16.42 3.17
C ILE A 38 -6.00 16.48 4.25
N THR A 39 -7.25 16.15 3.93
CA THR A 39 -8.36 16.12 4.89
C THR A 39 -8.03 15.19 6.06
N PHE A 40 -7.50 14.00 5.81
CA PHE A 40 -7.02 13.09 6.85
C PHE A 40 -5.95 13.74 7.74
N CYS A 41 -5.01 14.48 7.14
CA CYS A 41 -3.97 15.18 7.90
C CYS A 41 -4.50 16.28 8.81
N TYR A 42 -5.72 16.81 8.61
CA TYR A 42 -6.34 17.82 9.46
C TYR A 42 -7.35 17.21 10.43
N ASP A 43 -8.29 16.43 9.89
CA ASP A 43 -9.49 15.98 10.59
C ASP A 43 -9.39 14.54 11.08
N TYR A 44 -8.31 13.83 10.73
CA TYR A 44 -8.13 12.39 10.99
C TYR A 44 -9.26 11.50 10.45
N LEU A 45 -10.03 12.00 9.50
CA LEU A 45 -11.13 11.28 8.88
C LEU A 45 -10.69 10.79 7.50
N LEU A 46 -10.67 9.48 7.33
CA LEU A 46 -10.40 8.83 6.06
C LEU A 46 -11.60 7.97 5.66
N VAL A 47 -12.14 8.24 4.47
CA VAL A 47 -13.20 7.43 3.88
C VAL A 47 -12.67 6.89 2.57
N ILE A 48 -12.41 5.58 2.54
CA ILE A 48 -11.93 4.85 1.39
C ILE A 48 -13.15 4.23 0.70
N GLU A 49 -13.35 4.54 -0.58
CA GLU A 49 -14.54 4.10 -1.32
C GLU A 49 -14.26 2.91 -2.24
N SER A 50 -13.00 2.65 -2.58
CA SER A 50 -12.60 1.53 -3.43
C SER A 50 -11.19 1.01 -3.10
N GLU A 51 -10.91 -0.22 -3.53
CA GLU A 51 -9.57 -0.83 -3.41
C GLU A 51 -8.50 -0.04 -4.18
N GLU A 52 -8.82 0.41 -5.39
CA GLU A 52 -7.93 1.27 -6.18
C GLU A 52 -7.56 2.55 -5.43
N GLU A 53 -8.55 3.18 -4.80
CA GLU A 53 -8.33 4.39 -4.00
C GLU A 53 -7.39 4.12 -2.81
N ALA A 54 -7.61 3.00 -2.12
CA ALA A 54 -6.76 2.57 -1.03
C ALA A 54 -5.30 2.35 -1.49
N MET A 55 -5.10 1.75 -2.67
CA MET A 55 -3.76 1.57 -3.25
C MET A 55 -3.08 2.92 -3.54
N TYR A 56 -3.81 3.89 -4.12
CA TYR A 56 -3.27 5.23 -4.34
C TYR A 56 -2.96 5.98 -3.04
N LEU A 57 -3.80 5.84 -2.01
CA LEU A 57 -3.57 6.42 -0.69
C LEU A 57 -2.36 5.77 0.01
N LEU A 58 -2.15 4.46 -0.16
CA LEU A 58 -0.98 3.74 0.33
C LEU A 58 0.30 4.26 -0.33
N GLU A 59 0.29 4.43 -1.66
CA GLU A 59 1.43 5.02 -2.39
C GLU A 59 1.67 6.48 -1.97
N PHE A 60 0.62 7.27 -1.80
CA PHE A 60 0.71 8.65 -1.32
C PHE A 60 1.33 8.72 0.08
N GLY A 61 0.87 7.86 0.99
CA GLY A 61 1.39 7.77 2.36
C GLY A 61 2.87 7.40 2.40
N GLU A 62 3.32 6.48 1.56
CA GLU A 62 4.75 6.16 1.44
C GLU A 62 5.54 7.32 0.83
N TYR A 63 5.06 7.91 -0.27
CA TYR A 63 5.77 8.96 -1.00
C TYR A 63 5.94 10.25 -0.17
N TYR A 64 4.90 10.66 0.55
CA TYR A 64 4.92 11.85 1.40
C TYR A 64 5.28 11.54 2.86
N ASN A 65 5.66 10.29 3.16
CA ASN A 65 6.05 9.83 4.50
C ASN A 65 5.00 10.17 5.58
N ILE A 66 3.76 9.76 5.35
CA ILE A 66 2.62 9.90 6.26
C ILE A 66 2.26 8.50 6.78
N PRO A 67 2.91 8.03 7.86
CA PRO A 67 2.77 6.65 8.33
C PRO A 67 1.35 6.30 8.76
N ASP A 68 0.62 7.23 9.40
CA ASP A 68 -0.76 7.00 9.84
C ASP A 68 -1.70 6.75 8.66
N LEU A 69 -1.57 7.52 7.58
CA LEU A 69 -2.38 7.36 6.36
C LEU A 69 -2.08 6.01 5.71
N LYS A 70 -0.79 5.63 5.68
CA LYS A 70 -0.36 4.34 5.17
C LYS A 70 -0.97 3.19 5.98
N CYS A 71 -0.94 3.27 7.32
CA CYS A 71 -1.50 2.26 8.20
C CYS A 71 -3.02 2.08 8.01
N GLU A 72 -3.77 3.18 7.87
CA GLU A 72 -5.22 3.13 7.61
C GLU A 72 -5.53 2.50 6.25
N ALA A 73 -4.83 2.92 5.19
CA ALA A 73 -4.99 2.32 3.87
C ALA A 73 -4.57 0.84 3.86
N GLU A 74 -3.49 0.49 4.57
CA GLU A 74 -3.02 -0.89 4.71
C GLU A 74 -4.08 -1.77 5.41
N SER A 75 -4.69 -1.26 6.49
CA SER A 75 -5.71 -1.98 7.25
C SER A 75 -6.96 -2.24 6.42
N TYR A 76 -7.44 -1.24 5.68
CA TYR A 76 -8.57 -1.40 4.76
C TYR A 76 -8.28 -2.45 3.69
N LEU A 77 -7.10 -2.41 3.08
CA LEU A 77 -6.70 -3.38 2.05
C LEU A 77 -6.58 -4.81 2.59
N ILE A 78 -6.13 -4.97 3.85
CA ILE A 78 -6.05 -6.28 4.51
C ILE A 78 -7.44 -6.91 4.67
N GLU A 79 -8.47 -6.12 4.98
CA GLU A 79 -9.84 -6.61 5.14
C GLU A 79 -10.48 -7.03 3.82
N GLN A 80 -10.04 -6.46 2.70
CA GLN A 80 -10.56 -6.76 1.36
C GLN A 80 -9.80 -7.88 0.62
N ILE A 81 -8.80 -8.51 1.25
CA ILE A 81 -8.01 -9.58 0.59
C ILE A 81 -8.93 -10.73 0.15
N SER A 82 -8.83 -11.08 -1.13
CA SER A 82 -9.57 -12.14 -1.80
C SER A 82 -8.69 -12.89 -2.80
N VAL A 83 -9.15 -14.05 -3.27
CA VAL A 83 -8.41 -14.84 -4.29
C VAL A 83 -8.23 -14.13 -5.62
N ILE A 84 -9.00 -13.06 -5.87
CA ILE A 84 -8.96 -12.30 -7.12
C ILE A 84 -7.93 -11.18 -7.02
N ASN A 85 -7.91 -10.45 -5.89
CA ASN A 85 -7.09 -9.24 -5.73
C ASN A 85 -5.77 -9.46 -4.99
N VAL A 86 -5.55 -10.62 -4.35
CA VAL A 86 -4.34 -10.85 -3.53
C VAL A 86 -3.03 -10.67 -4.29
N CYS A 87 -3.01 -11.00 -5.59
CA CYS A 87 -1.83 -10.82 -6.43
C CYS A 87 -1.53 -9.34 -6.69
N GLU A 88 -2.55 -8.56 -7.01
CA GLU A 88 -2.44 -7.11 -7.22
C GLU A 88 -2.06 -6.39 -5.92
N LEU A 89 -2.70 -6.75 -4.80
CA LEU A 89 -2.40 -6.22 -3.48
C LEU A 89 -0.99 -6.56 -3.02
N SER A 90 -0.49 -7.75 -3.33
CA SER A 90 0.90 -8.13 -3.02
C SER A 90 1.90 -7.25 -3.76
N ASN A 91 1.64 -6.95 -5.04
CA ASN A 91 2.47 -6.06 -5.83
C ASN A 91 2.41 -4.61 -5.33
N ALA A 92 1.21 -4.12 -5.00
CA ALA A 92 1.04 -2.81 -4.37
C ALA A 92 1.80 -2.73 -3.03
N ALA A 93 1.72 -3.76 -2.20
CA ALA A 93 2.43 -3.83 -0.93
C ALA A 93 3.96 -3.81 -1.10
N ALA A 94 4.48 -4.48 -2.13
CA ALA A 94 5.90 -4.45 -2.45
C ALA A 94 6.35 -3.03 -2.87
N ASN A 95 5.58 -2.36 -3.74
CA ASN A 95 5.89 -1.02 -4.23
C ASN A 95 5.83 0.05 -3.12
N SER A 96 4.87 -0.06 -2.22
CA SER A 96 4.66 0.90 -1.13
C SER A 96 5.37 0.50 0.18
N ASN A 97 6.24 -0.53 0.15
CA ASN A 97 6.95 -1.04 1.33
C ASN A 97 6.00 -1.32 2.52
N ALA A 98 4.81 -1.84 2.24
CA ALA A 98 3.75 -2.12 3.21
C ALA A 98 3.90 -3.56 3.72
N LYS A 99 4.65 -3.70 4.82
CA LYS A 99 5.09 -5.01 5.32
C LYS A 99 3.94 -5.85 5.87
N ASN A 100 2.94 -5.23 6.50
CA ASN A 100 1.82 -5.98 7.09
C ASN A 100 0.91 -6.51 5.99
N LEU A 101 0.58 -5.69 4.99
CA LEU A 101 -0.21 -6.10 3.83
C LEU A 101 0.48 -7.21 3.06
N ARG A 102 1.81 -7.10 2.81
CA ARG A 102 2.58 -8.17 2.17
C ARG A 102 2.50 -9.48 2.95
N LEU A 103 2.63 -9.42 4.28
CA LEU A 103 2.56 -10.60 5.15
C LEU A 103 1.15 -11.23 5.16
N CYS A 104 0.10 -10.41 5.20
CA CYS A 104 -1.28 -10.86 5.12
C CYS A 104 -1.59 -11.53 3.77
N CYS A 105 -1.16 -10.91 2.65
CA CYS A 105 -1.28 -11.49 1.32
C CYS A 105 -0.56 -12.85 1.23
N PHE A 106 0.65 -12.93 1.78
CA PHE A 106 1.42 -14.17 1.81
C PHE A 106 0.73 -15.29 2.61
N ASN A 107 0.21 -14.98 3.79
CA ASN A 107 -0.52 -15.95 4.60
C ASN A 107 -1.82 -16.41 3.91
N PHE A 108 -2.52 -15.50 3.25
CA PHE A 108 -3.72 -15.82 2.48
C PHE A 108 -3.39 -16.77 1.32
N LEU A 109 -2.34 -16.48 0.54
CA LEU A 109 -1.90 -17.34 -0.56
C LEU A 109 -1.49 -18.75 -0.09
N ILE A 110 -0.80 -18.86 1.05
CA ILE A 110 -0.49 -20.18 1.63
C ILE A 110 -1.76 -20.95 1.99
N LYS A 111 -2.77 -20.27 2.54
CA LYS A 111 -4.05 -20.89 2.86
C LYS A 111 -4.75 -21.38 1.58
N CYS A 112 -4.79 -20.54 0.55
CA CYS A 112 -5.34 -20.90 -0.77
C CYS A 112 -4.64 -22.11 -1.39
N LEU A 113 -3.30 -22.16 -1.33
CA LEU A 113 -2.53 -23.31 -1.82
C LEU A 113 -2.86 -24.60 -1.06
N LYS A 114 -3.04 -24.52 0.26
CA LYS A 114 -3.46 -25.68 1.08
C LYS A 114 -4.87 -26.16 0.75
N GLU A 115 -5.77 -25.24 0.46
CA GLU A 115 -7.16 -25.53 0.11
C GLU A 115 -7.32 -25.88 -1.39
N SER A 116 -6.21 -25.94 -2.14
CA SER A 116 -6.18 -26.17 -3.60
C SER A 116 -7.09 -25.20 -4.38
N THR A 117 -7.29 -23.99 -3.87
CA THR A 117 -8.07 -22.97 -4.56
C THR A 117 -7.23 -22.34 -5.66
N ALA A 118 -7.76 -22.29 -6.88
CA ALA A 118 -7.11 -21.59 -7.97
C ALA A 118 -7.06 -20.09 -7.66
N VAL A 119 -5.86 -19.54 -7.63
CA VAL A 119 -5.62 -18.10 -7.54
C VAL A 119 -5.13 -17.66 -8.92
N GLU A 120 -5.86 -16.76 -9.54
CA GLU A 120 -5.47 -16.19 -10.83
C GLU A 120 -4.35 -15.16 -10.64
N GLY A 121 -3.41 -15.10 -11.58
CA GLY A 121 -2.36 -14.08 -11.55
C GLY A 121 -1.19 -14.35 -10.60
N ILE A 122 -1.03 -15.54 -10.02
CA ILE A 122 0.19 -15.89 -9.24
C ILE A 122 1.48 -15.63 -10.04
N GLU A 123 1.42 -15.76 -11.35
CA GLU A 123 2.56 -15.53 -12.24
C GLU A 123 3.04 -14.07 -12.27
N THR A 124 2.16 -13.11 -12.01
CA THR A 124 2.45 -11.67 -12.05
C THR A 124 3.02 -11.13 -10.74
N VAL A 125 3.02 -11.95 -9.69
CA VAL A 125 3.61 -11.62 -8.39
C VAL A 125 5.13 -11.76 -8.48
N ASP A 126 5.84 -10.89 -7.74
CA ASP A 126 7.30 -10.83 -7.73
C ASP A 126 7.97 -12.21 -7.58
N VAL A 127 9.04 -12.43 -8.33
CA VAL A 127 9.76 -13.73 -8.39
C VAL A 127 10.27 -14.12 -7.01
N GLU A 128 10.74 -13.17 -6.21
CA GLU A 128 11.22 -13.43 -4.85
C GLU A 128 10.08 -13.96 -3.97
N PHE A 129 8.91 -13.35 -4.08
CA PHE A 129 7.72 -13.75 -3.33
C PHE A 129 7.22 -15.14 -3.75
N ARG A 130 7.27 -15.46 -5.04
CA ARG A 130 6.95 -16.81 -5.54
C ARG A 130 7.92 -17.86 -5.04
N LEU A 131 9.22 -17.55 -4.97
CA LEU A 131 10.23 -18.45 -4.40
C LEU A 131 10.02 -18.67 -2.90
N GLU A 132 9.67 -17.62 -2.15
CA GLU A 132 9.28 -17.73 -0.73
C GLU A 132 8.05 -18.63 -0.55
N LEU A 133 7.02 -18.47 -1.39
CA LEU A 133 5.82 -19.30 -1.36
C LEU A 133 6.15 -20.78 -1.64
N LEU A 134 6.94 -21.05 -2.69
CA LEU A 134 7.34 -22.41 -3.04
C LEU A 134 8.15 -23.05 -1.92
N ASN A 135 9.20 -22.38 -1.41
CA ASN A 135 10.02 -22.91 -0.32
C ASN A 135 9.17 -23.26 0.90
N LYS A 136 8.23 -22.39 1.28
CA LYS A 136 7.38 -22.63 2.44
C LYS A 136 6.34 -23.72 2.18
N ALA A 137 5.80 -23.82 0.97
CA ALA A 137 4.92 -24.93 0.57
C ALA A 137 5.66 -26.28 0.57
N PHE A 138 6.89 -26.34 0.04
CA PHE A 138 7.72 -27.56 0.07
C PHE A 138 8.08 -28.00 1.49
N CYS A 139 8.38 -27.08 2.40
CA CYS A 139 8.59 -27.41 3.82
C CYS A 139 7.36 -28.02 4.50
N VAL A 140 6.14 -27.68 4.06
CA VAL A 140 4.90 -28.27 4.58
C VAL A 140 4.72 -29.69 4.07
N VAL A 141 5.16 -30.00 2.84
CA VAL A 141 5.07 -31.34 2.24
C VAL A 141 6.09 -32.32 2.84
N GLN A 142 7.27 -31.85 3.28
CA GLN A 142 8.30 -32.71 3.91
C GLN A 142 8.02 -33.09 5.38
N ASN A 143 6.92 -32.62 5.98
CA ASN A 143 6.52 -32.97 7.35
C ASN A 143 5.44 -34.07 7.42
N PHE A 144 5.30 -34.89 6.37
CA PHE A 144 4.45 -36.09 6.33
C PHE A 144 5.28 -37.36 6.11
#